data_AF-A0A2S4JYX5-F1
#
_entry.id   AF-A0A2S4JYX5-F1
#
_cell.length_a   1.000
_cell.length_b   1.000
_cell.length_c   1.000
_cell.angle_alpha   90.00
_cell.angle_beta   90.00
_cell.angle_gamma   90.00
#
_symmetry.space_group_name_H-M   'P 1'
#
loop_
_entity.id
_entity.type
_entity.pdbx_description
1 polymer ?
#
loop_
_entity_poly.entity_id
_entity_poly.type
_entity_poly.pdbx_seq_one_letter_code
_entity_poly.pdbx_strand_id
1 'polypeptide(L)'
;MVLDGIVRNAPLFLLVFVRVYALLKVSPITSSEAIPGLARSAVAFFTAFAVLPSVIAGGYPLPERGLDFILLGVGEMLIGILTGMFLVLLFSVFQLAGQFFSLQMGFGASQVFDPLAQIEIPLVGQFLNMIAMMIFIISGGMQRIFLQGVLGTFGAMTAPDLATAGADVLPLVTGSLGRLFEQSLVLSFPILGTLFLLQVTMGLFGKAAPQMNLLMLGFPMAIALAFLLIFLTMPFLVEAFEIVIDGAFDQIDMLFSGSPGGAAAPEVTP
;
A
#
# COMPACT_ATOMS: atom_id res chain seq x y z
N MET A 1 -38.24 -9.18 -9.45
CA MET A 1 -37.31 -10.00 -10.27
C MET A 1 -35.85 -9.88 -9.81
N VAL A 2 -35.22 -8.70 -9.78
CA VAL A 2 -33.82 -8.55 -9.28
C VAL A 2 -33.72 -8.76 -7.76
N LEU A 3 -34.64 -8.17 -6.98
CA LEU A 3 -34.70 -8.34 -5.53
C LEU A 3 -34.97 -9.80 -5.12
N ASP A 4 -35.83 -10.52 -5.83
CA ASP A 4 -36.13 -11.94 -5.56
C ASP A 4 -34.89 -12.83 -5.82
N GLY A 5 -34.07 -12.49 -6.83
CA GLY A 5 -32.81 -13.15 -7.09
C GLY A 5 -31.78 -12.94 -5.98
N ILE A 6 -31.80 -11.78 -5.31
CA ILE A 6 -30.91 -11.48 -4.17
C ILE A 6 -31.37 -12.17 -2.91
N VAL A 7 -32.68 -12.14 -2.61
CA VAL A 7 -33.22 -12.83 -1.44
C VAL A 7 -32.94 -14.33 -1.52
N ARG A 8 -32.99 -14.91 -2.74
CA ARG A 8 -32.63 -16.31 -2.98
C ARG A 8 -31.12 -16.59 -2.83
N ASN A 9 -30.26 -15.61 -3.12
CA ASN A 9 -28.80 -15.71 -3.02
C ASN A 9 -28.22 -14.92 -1.83
N ALA A 10 -29.04 -14.67 -0.80
CA ALA A 10 -28.64 -13.86 0.35
C ALA A 10 -27.36 -14.38 1.06
N PRO A 11 -27.13 -15.70 1.19
CA PRO A 11 -25.90 -16.21 1.78
C PRO A 11 -24.65 -15.84 0.96
N LEU A 12 -24.73 -15.94 -0.37
CA LEU A 12 -23.63 -15.58 -1.25
C LEU A 12 -23.35 -14.08 -1.23
N PHE A 13 -24.42 -13.27 -1.23
CA PHE A 13 -24.29 -11.82 -1.08
C PHE A 13 -23.56 -11.44 0.21
N LEU A 14 -23.86 -12.11 1.32
CA LEU A 14 -23.19 -11.87 2.60
C LEU A 14 -21.69 -12.17 2.53
N LEU A 15 -21.30 -13.28 1.91
CA LEU A 15 -19.87 -13.62 1.71
C LEU A 15 -19.14 -12.56 0.89
N VAL A 16 -19.75 -12.12 -0.23
CA VAL A 16 -19.19 -11.06 -1.07
C VAL A 16 -19.06 -9.75 -0.28
N PHE A 17 -20.10 -9.38 0.46
CA PHE A 17 -20.08 -8.20 1.31
C PHE A 17 -18.98 -8.25 2.36
N VAL A 18 -18.77 -9.39 3.03
CA VAL A 18 -17.73 -9.56 4.04
C VAL A 18 -16.33 -9.37 3.45
N ARG A 19 -16.03 -9.98 2.29
CA ARG A 19 -14.73 -9.80 1.61
C ARG A 19 -14.49 -8.34 1.24
N VAL A 20 -15.46 -7.71 0.59
CA VAL A 20 -15.35 -6.30 0.16
C VAL A 20 -15.22 -5.36 1.36
N TYR A 21 -16.03 -5.56 2.39
CA TYR A 21 -15.98 -4.73 3.60
C TYR A 21 -14.63 -4.86 4.31
N ALA A 22 -14.09 -6.08 4.40
CA ALA A 22 -12.76 -6.32 4.98
C ALA A 22 -11.66 -5.60 4.20
N LEU A 23 -11.67 -5.70 2.87
CA LEU A 23 -10.74 -4.98 1.99
C LEU A 23 -10.82 -3.46 2.24
N LEU A 24 -12.03 -2.88 2.19
CA LEU A 24 -12.22 -1.44 2.37
C LEU A 24 -11.87 -0.96 3.79
N LYS A 25 -12.00 -1.82 4.79
CA LYS A 25 -11.63 -1.49 6.18
C LYS A 25 -10.11 -1.44 6.38
N VAL A 26 -9.36 -2.26 5.66
CA VAL A 26 -7.89 -2.34 5.77
C VAL A 26 -7.18 -1.36 4.82
N SER A 27 -7.71 -1.17 3.61
CA SER A 27 -7.16 -0.26 2.59
C SER A 27 -6.89 1.15 3.14
N PRO A 28 -5.67 1.71 3.01
CA PRO A 28 -5.31 3.03 3.54
C PRO A 28 -6.19 4.18 3.06
N ILE A 29 -6.74 4.07 1.86
CA ILE A 29 -7.55 5.13 1.24
C ILE A 29 -8.93 5.22 1.89
N THR A 30 -9.49 4.08 2.29
CA THR A 30 -10.86 3.98 2.81
C THR A 30 -10.92 3.71 4.32
N SER A 31 -9.78 3.44 4.94
CA SER A 31 -9.65 3.20 6.39
C SER A 31 -9.59 4.47 7.22
N SER A 32 -9.43 5.65 6.60
CA SER A 32 -9.42 6.94 7.29
C SER A 32 -10.64 7.15 8.19
N GLU A 33 -10.40 7.69 9.39
CA GLU A 33 -11.47 8.09 10.33
C GLU A 33 -12.37 9.20 9.76
N ALA A 34 -11.89 9.93 8.76
CA ALA A 34 -12.69 10.93 8.05
C ALA A 34 -13.87 10.31 7.28
N ILE A 35 -13.83 9.01 6.98
CA ILE A 35 -14.90 8.30 6.27
C ILE A 35 -15.81 7.62 7.30
N PRO A 36 -17.08 8.07 7.44
CA PRO A 36 -18.02 7.45 8.38
C PRO A 36 -18.19 5.96 8.08
N GLY A 37 -18.33 5.15 9.13
CA GLY A 37 -18.55 3.70 8.98
C GLY A 37 -19.75 3.35 8.10
N LEU A 38 -20.78 4.19 8.11
CA LEU A 38 -21.97 4.06 7.24
C LEU A 38 -21.65 4.24 5.75
N ALA A 39 -20.79 5.20 5.40
CA ALA A 39 -20.39 5.41 4.01
C ALA A 39 -19.58 4.21 3.50
N ARG A 40 -18.66 3.70 4.33
CA ARG A 40 -17.86 2.51 4.01
C ARG A 40 -18.74 1.27 3.80
N SER A 41 -19.70 1.03 4.71
CA SER A 41 -20.62 -0.11 4.56
C SER A 41 -21.55 0.05 3.37
N ALA A 42 -21.99 1.27 3.04
CA ALA A 42 -22.78 1.54 1.84
C ALA A 42 -21.99 1.22 0.56
N VAL A 43 -20.73 1.68 0.45
CA VAL A 43 -19.87 1.36 -0.70
C VAL A 43 -19.65 -0.15 -0.80
N ALA A 44 -19.37 -0.83 0.31
CA ALA A 44 -19.24 -2.29 0.33
C ALA A 44 -20.53 -2.99 -0.14
N PHE A 45 -21.70 -2.51 0.29
CA PHE A 45 -23.01 -3.06 -0.08
C PHE A 45 -23.28 -2.91 -1.58
N PHE A 46 -23.10 -1.71 -2.14
CA PHE A 46 -23.33 -1.46 -3.56
C PHE A 46 -22.32 -2.20 -4.45
N THR A 47 -21.07 -2.31 -3.99
CA THR A 47 -20.04 -3.10 -4.68
C THR A 47 -20.40 -4.59 -4.68
N ALA A 48 -20.78 -5.14 -3.53
CA ALA A 48 -21.21 -6.53 -3.42
C ALA A 48 -22.43 -6.81 -4.32
N PHE A 49 -23.37 -5.86 -4.38
CA PHE A 49 -24.53 -5.95 -5.27
C PHE A 49 -24.12 -5.98 -6.74
N ALA A 50 -23.17 -5.14 -7.16
CA ALA A 50 -22.69 -5.07 -8.53
C ALA A 50 -21.92 -6.33 -8.96
N VAL A 51 -21.17 -6.95 -8.03
CA VAL A 51 -20.31 -8.12 -8.30
C VAL A 51 -21.07 -9.44 -8.21
N LEU A 52 -22.19 -9.48 -7.47
CA LEU A 52 -22.97 -10.70 -7.23
C LEU A 52 -23.33 -11.51 -8.48
N PRO A 53 -23.80 -10.93 -9.61
CA PRO A 53 -24.13 -11.70 -10.81
C PRO A 53 -22.93 -12.48 -11.38
N SER A 54 -21.74 -11.87 -11.34
CA SER A 54 -20.49 -12.50 -11.81
C SER A 54 -20.09 -13.68 -10.93
N VAL A 55 -20.26 -13.54 -9.61
CA VAL A 55 -19.95 -14.62 -8.66
C VAL A 55 -20.94 -15.78 -8.78
N ILE A 56 -22.22 -15.49 -9.03
CA ILE A 56 -23.24 -16.53 -9.31
C ILE A 56 -22.88 -17.30 -10.58
N ALA A 57 -22.49 -16.60 -11.66
CA ALA A 57 -22.10 -17.23 -12.91
C ALA A 57 -20.85 -18.12 -12.77
N GLY A 58 -19.95 -17.78 -11.83
CA GLY A 58 -18.76 -18.58 -11.51
C GLY A 58 -19.03 -19.86 -10.72
N GLY A 59 -20.27 -20.11 -10.27
CA GLY A 59 -20.62 -21.36 -9.58
C GLY A 59 -20.01 -21.49 -8.18
N TYR A 60 -19.91 -20.38 -7.44
CA TYR A 60 -19.27 -20.35 -6.13
C TYR A 60 -19.89 -21.38 -5.15
N PRO A 61 -19.08 -22.20 -4.45
CA PRO A 61 -19.60 -23.28 -3.61
C PRO A 61 -20.28 -22.72 -2.34
N LEU A 62 -21.56 -23.03 -2.16
CA LEU A 62 -22.29 -22.76 -0.92
C LEU A 62 -22.44 -24.07 -0.12
N PRO A 63 -21.93 -24.13 1.12
CA PRO A 63 -22.13 -25.29 1.98
C PRO A 63 -23.56 -25.34 2.54
N GLU A 64 -24.08 -26.55 2.70
CA GLU A 64 -25.44 -26.79 3.24
C GLU A 64 -25.49 -26.68 4.79
N ARG A 65 -24.33 -26.77 5.46
CA ARG A 65 -24.23 -26.73 6.93
C ARG A 65 -23.87 -25.32 7.41
N GLY A 66 -24.53 -24.87 8.47
CA GLY A 66 -24.32 -23.53 9.03
C GLY A 66 -22.90 -23.27 9.57
N LEU A 67 -22.21 -24.29 10.09
CA LEU A 67 -20.85 -24.15 10.61
C LEU A 67 -19.84 -23.93 9.47
N ASP A 68 -19.98 -24.70 8.39
CA ASP A 68 -19.15 -24.58 7.19
C ASP A 68 -19.34 -23.20 6.51
N PHE A 69 -20.54 -22.63 6.56
CA PHE A 69 -20.80 -21.26 6.10
C PHE A 69 -20.05 -20.20 6.91
N ILE A 70 -19.97 -20.35 8.24
CA ILE A 70 -19.22 -19.42 9.09
C ILE A 70 -17.72 -19.50 8.77
N LEU A 71 -17.17 -20.71 8.64
CA LEU A 71 -15.76 -20.92 8.28
C LEU A 71 -15.45 -20.32 6.90
N LEU A 72 -16.35 -20.50 5.94
CA LEU A 72 -16.25 -19.90 4.62
C LEU A 72 -16.24 -18.37 4.71
N GLY A 73 -17.13 -17.77 5.51
CA GLY A 73 -17.17 -16.33 5.76
C GLY A 73 -15.88 -15.79 6.39
N VAL A 74 -15.25 -16.55 7.29
CA VAL A 74 -13.94 -16.21 7.85
C VAL A 74 -12.85 -16.25 6.77
N GLY A 75 -12.84 -17.26 5.91
CA GLY A 75 -11.91 -17.34 4.79
C GLY A 75 -12.05 -16.16 3.83
N GLU A 76 -13.29 -15.79 3.49
CA GLU A 76 -13.60 -14.63 2.65
C GLU A 76 -13.16 -13.30 3.29
N MET A 77 -13.35 -13.16 4.60
CA MET A 77 -12.81 -12.04 5.36
C MET A 77 -11.28 -11.98 5.27
N LEU A 78 -10.60 -13.11 5.42
CA LEU A 78 -9.13 -13.18 5.35
C LEU A 78 -8.61 -12.78 3.96
N ILE A 79 -9.25 -13.21 2.87
CA ILE A 79 -8.86 -12.81 1.51
C ILE A 79 -9.02 -11.29 1.34
N GLY A 80 -10.10 -10.72 1.86
CA GLY A 80 -10.30 -9.27 1.87
C GLY A 80 -9.21 -8.54 2.67
N ILE A 81 -8.85 -9.05 3.86
CA ILE A 81 -7.77 -8.51 4.69
C ILE A 81 -6.43 -8.60 3.97
N LEU A 82 -6.08 -9.74 3.38
CA LEU A 82 -4.83 -9.93 2.64
C LEU A 82 -4.71 -8.93 1.49
N THR A 83 -5.77 -8.81 0.67
CA THR A 83 -5.81 -7.84 -0.43
C THR A 83 -5.64 -6.40 0.07
N GLY A 84 -6.34 -6.03 1.14
CA GLY A 84 -6.18 -4.72 1.78
C GLY A 84 -4.78 -4.50 2.35
N MET A 85 -4.16 -5.55 2.90
CA MET A 85 -2.80 -5.50 3.45
C MET A 85 -1.76 -5.23 2.35
N PHE A 86 -1.92 -5.78 1.14
CA PHE A 86 -1.05 -5.43 0.01
C PHE A 86 -1.11 -3.94 -0.32
N LEU A 87 -2.30 -3.34 -0.28
CA LEU A 87 -2.44 -1.88 -0.43
C LEU A 87 -1.76 -1.13 0.72
N VAL A 88 -1.84 -1.63 1.96
CA VAL A 88 -1.08 -1.06 3.09
C VAL A 88 0.42 -1.10 2.82
N LEU A 89 0.95 -2.23 2.33
CA LEU A 89 2.37 -2.37 1.99
C LEU A 89 2.78 -1.40 0.88
N LEU A 90 1.96 -1.26 -0.17
CA LEU A 90 2.16 -0.28 -1.24
C LEU A 90 2.31 1.14 -0.68
N PHE A 91 1.35 1.61 0.14
CA PHE A 91 1.43 2.96 0.70
C PHE A 91 2.58 3.13 1.71
N SER A 92 2.98 2.04 2.37
CA SER A 92 4.12 2.03 3.29
C SER A 92 5.45 2.28 2.57
N VAL A 93 5.58 1.92 1.28
CA VAL A 93 6.76 2.27 0.45
C VAL A 93 7.01 3.78 0.46
N PHE A 94 5.98 4.58 0.21
CA PHE A 94 6.07 6.04 0.13
C PHE A 94 6.32 6.68 1.49
N GLN A 95 5.67 6.16 2.53
CA GLN A 95 5.90 6.61 3.90
C GLN A 95 7.34 6.36 4.33
N LEU A 96 7.87 5.17 4.03
CA LEU A 96 9.23 4.78 4.41
C LEU A 96 10.29 5.56 3.60
N ALA A 97 10.04 5.82 2.32
CA ALA A 97 10.88 6.73 1.52
C ALA A 97 10.92 8.15 2.13
N GLY A 98 9.78 8.70 2.55
CA GLY A 98 9.73 9.99 3.23
C GLY A 98 10.34 9.99 4.63
N GLN A 99 10.35 8.83 5.30
CA GLN A 99 11.10 8.65 6.55
C GLN A 99 12.60 8.75 6.31
N PHE A 100 13.12 8.10 5.26
CA PHE A 100 14.52 8.24 4.86
C PHE A 100 14.90 9.71 4.56
N PHE A 101 14.03 10.45 3.88
CA PHE A 101 14.23 11.90 3.67
C PHE A 101 14.30 12.67 4.98
N SER A 102 13.34 12.42 5.88
CA SER A 102 13.25 13.12 7.17
C SER A 102 14.49 12.86 8.04
N LEU A 103 14.96 11.62 8.09
CA LEU A 103 16.17 11.23 8.81
C LEU A 103 17.38 11.99 8.28
N GLN A 104 17.54 12.05 6.96
CA GLN A 104 18.70 12.65 6.31
C GLN A 104 18.70 14.19 6.38
N MET A 105 17.52 14.82 6.41
CA MET A 105 17.37 16.26 6.68
C MET A 105 17.76 16.65 8.12
N GLY A 106 17.86 15.68 9.02
CA GLY A 106 18.14 15.92 10.44
C GLY A 106 16.92 16.14 11.31
N PHE A 107 15.69 15.95 10.79
CA PHE A 107 14.47 15.94 11.62
C PHE A 107 14.46 14.79 12.62
N GLY A 108 15.23 13.71 12.39
CA GLY A 108 15.43 12.66 13.39
C GLY A 108 16.14 13.13 14.68
N ALA A 109 16.89 14.24 14.63
CA ALA A 109 17.59 14.75 15.80
C ALA A 109 16.61 15.30 16.86
N SER A 110 15.46 15.86 16.45
CA SER A 110 14.46 16.36 17.41
C SER A 110 13.87 15.24 18.28
N GLN A 111 13.79 14.01 17.77
CA GLN A 111 13.33 12.84 18.54
C GLN A 111 14.32 12.46 19.67
N VAL A 112 15.61 12.74 19.48
CA VAL A 112 16.65 12.50 20.49
C VAL A 112 16.68 13.61 21.53
N PHE A 113 16.43 14.86 21.12
CA PHE A 113 16.43 16.02 22.01
C PHE A 113 15.15 16.18 22.82
N ASP A 114 13.99 15.75 22.29
CA ASP A 114 12.73 15.70 23.02
C ASP A 114 11.92 14.43 22.64
N PRO A 115 12.19 13.29 23.32
CA PRO A 115 11.43 12.06 23.12
C PRO A 115 10.01 12.12 23.71
N LEU A 116 9.67 13.16 24.48
CA LEU A 116 8.33 13.38 25.04
C LEU A 116 7.45 14.23 24.10
N ALA A 117 8.07 14.96 23.16
CA ALA A 117 7.34 15.56 22.06
C ALA A 117 6.74 14.45 21.20
N GLN A 118 5.42 14.30 21.24
CA GLN A 118 4.62 13.36 20.43
C GLN A 118 4.67 13.64 18.92
N ILE A 119 5.73 14.25 18.39
CA ILE A 119 5.97 14.46 16.96
C ILE A 119 6.53 13.15 16.39
N GLU A 120 5.70 12.11 16.42
CA GLU A 120 6.03 10.78 15.89
C GLU A 120 5.77 10.66 14.40
N ILE A 121 5.01 11.59 13.79
CA ILE A 121 4.69 11.53 12.36
C ILE A 121 5.79 12.27 11.58
N PRO A 122 6.55 11.56 10.72
CA PRO A 122 7.51 12.19 9.85
C PRO A 122 6.75 13.05 8.85
N LEU A 123 6.84 14.37 8.99
CA LEU A 123 6.10 15.34 8.18
C LEU A 123 6.27 15.08 6.68
N VAL A 124 7.49 14.73 6.25
CA VAL A 124 7.80 14.43 4.85
C VAL A 124 7.18 13.08 4.42
N GLY A 125 7.18 12.07 5.30
CA GLY A 125 6.50 10.80 5.05
C GLY A 125 5.00 10.97 4.84
N GLN A 126 4.36 11.78 5.68
CA GLN A 126 2.94 12.10 5.52
C GLN A 126 2.67 12.90 4.25
N PHE A 127 3.53 13.87 3.92
CA PHE A 127 3.42 14.65 2.68
C PHE A 127 3.51 13.76 1.43
N LEU A 128 4.51 12.88 1.35
CA LEU A 128 4.65 11.93 0.24
C LEU A 128 3.49 10.95 0.17
N ASN A 129 2.97 10.48 1.31
CA ASN A 129 1.79 9.63 1.34
C ASN A 129 0.55 10.34 0.78
N MET A 130 0.35 11.63 1.10
CA MET A 130 -0.73 12.41 0.50
C MET A 130 -0.59 12.57 -1.02
N ILE A 131 0.63 12.79 -1.50
CA ILE A 131 0.92 12.82 -2.95
C ILE A 131 0.63 11.45 -3.59
N ALA A 132 1.09 10.36 -2.97
CA ALA A 132 0.83 9.00 -3.45
C ALA A 132 -0.66 8.69 -3.51
N MET A 133 -1.44 9.12 -2.51
CA MET A 133 -2.91 8.97 -2.54
C MET A 133 -3.54 9.74 -3.69
N MET A 134 -3.08 10.96 -3.98
CA MET A 134 -3.58 11.74 -5.13
C MET A 134 -3.25 11.05 -6.46
N ILE A 135 -2.00 10.61 -6.63
CA ILE A 135 -1.57 9.89 -7.84
C ILE A 135 -2.37 8.61 -8.01
N PHE A 136 -2.55 7.83 -6.95
CA PHE A 136 -3.35 6.62 -6.96
C PHE A 136 -4.79 6.87 -7.43
N ILE A 137 -5.41 7.97 -7.02
CA ILE A 137 -6.76 8.33 -7.45
C ILE A 137 -6.77 8.71 -8.94
N ILE A 138 -5.80 9.53 -9.38
CA ILE A 138 -5.72 10.03 -10.77
C ILE A 138 -5.37 8.90 -11.76
N SER A 139 -4.50 7.96 -11.36
CA SER A 139 -4.11 6.81 -12.18
C SER A 139 -5.20 5.71 -12.27
N GLY A 140 -6.36 5.94 -11.65
CA GLY A 140 -7.47 5.00 -11.66
C GLY A 140 -7.33 3.86 -10.66
N GLY A 141 -6.44 3.96 -9.67
CA GLY A 141 -6.23 2.93 -8.64
C GLY A 141 -7.52 2.55 -7.90
N MET A 142 -8.43 3.51 -7.67
CA MET A 142 -9.76 3.21 -7.09
C MET A 142 -10.56 2.24 -7.96
N GLN A 143 -10.55 2.41 -9.28
CA GLN A 143 -11.19 1.48 -10.21
C GLN A 143 -10.52 0.10 -10.19
N ARG A 144 -9.18 0.07 -10.12
CA ARG A 144 -8.41 -1.18 -10.05
C ARG A 144 -8.67 -1.96 -8.76
N ILE A 145 -8.91 -1.30 -7.63
CA ILE A 145 -9.34 -1.96 -6.38
C ILE A 145 -10.61 -2.79 -6.63
N PHE A 146 -11.59 -2.25 -7.35
CA PHE A 146 -12.85 -2.96 -7.61
C PHE A 146 -12.67 -4.05 -8.69
N LEU A 147 -11.92 -3.77 -9.75
CA LEU A 147 -11.75 -4.71 -10.87
C LEU A 147 -10.79 -5.86 -10.52
N GLN A 148 -9.57 -5.57 -10.08
CA GLN A 148 -8.57 -6.59 -9.74
C GLN A 148 -8.74 -7.07 -8.29
N GLY A 149 -8.89 -6.14 -7.34
CA GLY A 149 -8.95 -6.48 -5.91
C GLY A 149 -10.25 -7.18 -5.47
N VAL A 150 -11.39 -6.87 -6.09
CA VAL A 150 -12.67 -7.54 -5.79
C VAL A 150 -12.98 -8.59 -6.84
N LEU A 151 -13.22 -8.19 -8.09
CA LEU A 151 -13.68 -9.12 -9.12
C LEU A 151 -12.59 -10.15 -9.51
N GLY A 152 -11.34 -9.71 -9.65
CA GLY A 152 -10.19 -10.59 -9.91
C GLY A 152 -9.99 -11.64 -8.82
N THR A 153 -10.05 -11.24 -7.55
CA THR A 153 -9.85 -12.19 -6.43
C THR A 153 -10.95 -13.23 -6.33
N PHE A 154 -12.20 -12.93 -6.70
CA PHE A 154 -13.28 -13.92 -6.73
C PHE A 154 -13.09 -14.98 -7.81
N GLY A 155 -12.53 -14.61 -8.95
CA GLY A 155 -12.24 -15.54 -10.04
C GLY A 155 -11.01 -16.41 -9.81
N ALA A 156 -10.10 -15.95 -8.95
CA ALA A 156 -8.75 -16.49 -8.87
C ALA A 156 -8.49 -17.26 -7.55
N MET A 157 -9.09 -16.86 -6.43
CA MET A 157 -8.98 -17.60 -5.16
C MET A 157 -10.30 -17.61 -4.36
N THR A 158 -10.79 -18.81 -4.08
CA THR A 158 -11.91 -19.03 -3.18
C THR A 158 -11.41 -19.30 -1.75
N ALA A 159 -12.25 -19.07 -0.74
CA ALA A 159 -11.91 -19.37 0.65
C ALA A 159 -11.45 -20.83 0.91
N PRO A 160 -12.00 -21.87 0.25
CA PRO A 160 -11.45 -23.22 0.30
C PRO A 160 -10.02 -23.33 -0.25
N ASP A 161 -9.70 -22.63 -1.33
CA ASP A 161 -8.36 -22.65 -1.94
C ASP A 161 -7.32 -22.05 -0.98
N LEU A 162 -7.68 -21.00 -0.24
CA LEU A 162 -6.81 -20.39 0.77
C LEU A 162 -6.39 -21.39 1.86
N ALA A 163 -7.30 -22.28 2.28
CA ALA A 163 -6.99 -23.30 3.29
C ALA A 163 -5.94 -24.32 2.78
N THR A 164 -5.93 -24.59 1.46
CA THR A 164 -4.95 -25.47 0.82
C THR A 164 -3.65 -24.74 0.42
N ALA A 165 -3.74 -23.45 0.10
CA ALA A 165 -2.63 -22.61 -0.37
C ALA A 165 -1.79 -21.99 0.77
N GLY A 166 -2.12 -22.27 2.04
CA GLY A 166 -1.48 -21.65 3.21
C GLY A 166 0.06 -21.78 3.26
N ALA A 167 0.65 -22.73 2.54
CA ALA A 167 2.11 -22.87 2.40
C ALA A 167 2.77 -21.78 1.52
N ASP A 168 2.07 -21.25 0.52
CA ASP A 168 2.62 -20.32 -0.47
C ASP A 168 2.38 -18.84 -0.13
N VAL A 169 1.40 -18.55 0.73
CA VAL A 169 1.08 -17.18 1.14
C VAL A 169 2.19 -16.56 2.01
N LEU A 170 2.79 -17.33 2.92
CA LEU A 170 3.79 -16.79 3.84
C LEU A 170 5.09 -16.33 3.14
N PRO A 171 5.70 -17.11 2.22
CA PRO A 171 6.83 -16.64 1.40
C PRO A 171 6.51 -15.42 0.53
N LEU A 172 5.28 -15.30 0.04
CA LEU A 172 4.84 -14.14 -0.73
C LEU A 172 4.77 -12.88 0.12
N VAL A 173 4.20 -12.97 1.32
CA VAL A 173 4.14 -11.84 2.26
C VAL A 173 5.55 -11.40 2.68
N THR A 174 6.45 -12.34 3.02
CA THR A 174 7.83 -12.01 3.41
C THR A 174 8.63 -11.44 2.23
N GLY A 175 8.46 -11.98 1.02
CA GLY A 175 9.07 -11.45 -0.20
C GLY A 175 8.58 -10.04 -0.53
N SER A 176 7.31 -9.74 -0.24
CA SER A 176 6.71 -8.40 -0.46
C SER A 176 7.29 -7.36 0.51
N LEU A 177 7.61 -7.75 1.75
CA LEU A 177 8.31 -6.88 2.70
C LEU A 177 9.72 -6.51 2.23
N GLY A 178 10.46 -7.47 1.65
CA GLY A 178 11.77 -7.20 1.05
C GLY A 178 11.68 -6.21 -0.10
N ARG A 179 10.71 -6.42 -1.01
CA ARG A 179 10.45 -5.50 -2.13
C ARG A 179 10.03 -4.11 -1.68
N LEU A 180 9.20 -4.00 -0.63
CA LEU A 180 8.83 -2.71 -0.05
C LEU A 180 10.07 -1.93 0.38
N PHE A 181 10.99 -2.57 1.11
CA PHE A 181 12.22 -1.93 1.55
C PHE A 181 13.11 -1.53 0.37
N GLU A 182 13.24 -2.40 -0.63
CA GLU A 182 13.99 -2.10 -1.85
C GLU A 182 13.40 -0.88 -2.59
N GLN A 183 12.10 -0.89 -2.87
CA GLN A 183 11.42 0.18 -3.61
C GLN A 183 11.50 1.52 -2.87
N SER A 184 11.31 1.52 -1.56
CA SER A 184 11.42 2.72 -0.74
C SER A 184 12.85 3.27 -0.70
N LEU A 185 13.86 2.40 -0.66
CA LEU A 185 15.26 2.79 -0.75
C LEU A 185 15.58 3.40 -2.12
N VAL A 186 15.15 2.75 -3.21
CA VAL A 186 15.34 3.25 -4.58
C VAL A 186 14.69 4.62 -4.78
N LEU A 187 13.43 4.77 -4.35
CA LEU A 187 12.73 6.06 -4.37
C LEU A 187 13.46 7.14 -3.57
N SER A 188 14.08 6.75 -2.46
CA SER A 188 14.78 7.70 -1.60
C SER A 188 16.20 8.05 -2.06
N PHE A 189 16.77 7.27 -2.97
CA PHE A 189 18.18 7.33 -3.34
C PHE A 189 18.66 8.69 -3.86
N PRO A 190 17.92 9.41 -4.74
CA PRO A 190 18.38 10.69 -5.28
C PRO A 190 18.63 11.75 -4.20
N ILE A 191 17.80 11.75 -3.17
CA ILE A 191 17.87 12.72 -2.08
C ILE A 191 18.86 12.24 -1.01
N LEU A 192 18.80 10.95 -0.65
CA LEU A 192 19.73 10.35 0.31
C LEU A 192 21.17 10.53 -0.15
N GLY A 193 21.49 10.21 -1.40
CA GLY A 193 22.84 10.34 -1.95
C GLY A 193 23.33 11.79 -1.93
N THR A 194 22.48 12.74 -2.34
CA THR A 194 22.85 14.15 -2.38
C THR A 194 23.08 14.74 -1.00
N LEU A 195 22.20 14.43 -0.05
CA LEU A 195 22.37 14.90 1.33
C LEU A 195 23.50 14.18 2.06
N PHE A 196 23.81 12.93 1.71
CA PHE A 196 25.00 12.25 2.20
C PHE A 196 26.27 13.01 1.78
N LEU A 197 26.37 13.42 0.52
CA LEU A 197 27.48 14.25 0.03
C LEU A 197 27.54 15.61 0.72
N LEU A 198 26.39 16.21 1.02
CA LEU A 198 26.32 17.43 1.83
C LEU A 198 26.92 17.20 3.23
N GLN A 199 26.59 16.10 3.90
CA GLN A 199 27.15 15.79 5.23
C GLN A 199 28.66 15.55 5.18
N VAL A 200 29.17 14.85 4.16
CA VAL A 200 30.62 14.68 3.96
C VAL A 200 31.30 16.03 3.75
N THR A 201 30.69 16.91 2.96
CA THR A 201 31.21 18.25 2.68
C THR A 201 31.22 19.11 3.95
N MET A 202 30.14 19.11 4.74
CA MET A 202 30.08 19.79 6.03
C MET A 202 31.14 19.24 7.00
N GLY A 203 31.33 17.91 7.06
CA GLY A 203 32.38 17.30 7.86
C GLY A 203 33.80 17.76 7.47
N LEU A 204 34.06 17.90 6.17
CA LEU A 204 35.33 18.44 5.68
C LEU A 204 35.52 19.92 6.04
N PHE A 205 34.46 20.73 5.91
CA PHE A 205 34.46 22.12 6.38
C PHE A 205 34.75 22.22 7.87
N GLY A 206 34.34 21.23 8.68
CA GLY A 206 34.56 21.25 10.12
C GLY A 206 36.04 21.14 10.48
N LYS A 207 36.79 20.42 9.65
CA LYS A 207 38.25 20.35 9.76
C LYS A 207 38.92 21.63 9.25
N ALA A 208 38.39 22.25 8.19
CA ALA A 208 38.99 23.42 7.57
C ALA A 208 38.71 24.73 8.34
N ALA A 209 37.53 24.86 8.93
CA ALA A 209 37.07 26.05 9.65
C ALA A 209 36.39 25.66 10.99
N PRO A 210 37.17 25.22 12.00
CA PRO A 210 36.64 24.74 13.27
C PRO A 210 35.89 25.80 14.11
N GLN A 211 36.02 27.07 13.72
CA GLN A 211 35.29 28.19 14.34
C GLN A 211 33.83 28.27 13.87
N MET A 212 33.47 27.61 12.77
CA MET A 212 32.10 27.58 12.27
C MET A 212 31.24 26.61 13.08
N ASN A 213 30.09 27.09 13.57
CA ASN A 213 29.08 26.20 14.15
C ASN A 213 28.35 25.44 13.04
N LEU A 214 28.95 24.35 12.58
CA LEU A 214 28.41 23.54 11.49
C LEU A 214 27.10 22.84 11.83
N LEU A 215 26.80 22.60 13.10
CA LEU A 215 25.51 22.04 13.48
C LEU A 215 24.39 23.06 13.24
N MET A 216 24.65 24.33 13.55
CA MET A 216 23.71 25.43 13.30
C MET A 216 23.52 25.72 11.80
N LEU A 217 24.55 25.50 10.97
CA LEU A 217 24.46 25.72 9.52
C LEU A 217 24.00 24.47 8.74
N GLY A 218 24.35 23.28 9.21
CA GLY A 218 24.13 22.02 8.51
C GLY A 218 22.66 21.65 8.40
N PHE A 219 21.88 21.78 9.49
CA PHE A 219 20.46 21.46 9.44
C PHE A 219 19.68 22.37 8.48
N PRO A 220 19.77 23.72 8.54
CA PRO A 220 19.10 24.57 7.57
C PRO A 220 19.50 24.29 6.12
N MET A 221 20.78 24.02 5.86
CA MET A 221 21.28 23.69 4.52
C MET A 221 20.73 22.34 4.02
N ALA A 222 20.71 21.31 4.88
CA ALA A 222 20.16 20.00 4.54
C ALA A 222 18.67 20.08 4.24
N ILE A 223 17.91 20.78 5.07
CA ILE A 223 16.47 20.99 4.87
C ILE A 223 16.21 21.74 3.55
N ALA A 224 16.89 22.87 3.32
CA ALA A 224 16.71 23.68 2.11
C ALA A 224 17.05 22.89 0.84
N LEU A 225 18.20 22.18 0.84
CA LEU A 225 18.61 21.36 -0.29
C LEU A 225 17.65 20.20 -0.52
N ALA A 226 17.17 19.55 0.54
CA ALA A 226 16.26 18.44 0.40
C ALA A 226 14.91 18.87 -0.18
N PHE A 227 14.31 19.96 0.30
CA PHE A 227 13.07 20.49 -0.29
C PHE A 227 13.27 20.95 -1.74
N LEU A 228 14.42 21.57 -2.06
CA LEU A 228 14.75 21.91 -3.44
C LEU A 228 14.83 20.67 -4.32
N LEU A 229 15.48 19.59 -3.86
CA LEU A 229 15.57 18.33 -4.58
C LEU A 229 14.20 17.69 -4.74
N ILE A 230 13.41 17.59 -3.68
CA ILE A 230 12.02 17.10 -3.73
C ILE A 230 11.26 17.86 -4.82
N PHE A 231 11.33 19.20 -4.82
CA PHE A 231 10.65 20.03 -5.82
C PHE A 231 11.12 19.76 -7.25
N LEU A 232 12.44 19.67 -7.47
CA LEU A 232 13.02 19.42 -8.79
C LEU A 232 12.77 17.99 -9.30
N THR A 233 12.74 17.00 -8.41
CA THR A 233 12.54 15.59 -8.75
C THR A 233 11.07 15.16 -8.68
N MET A 234 10.14 16.04 -8.30
CA MET A 234 8.70 15.72 -8.21
C MET A 234 8.15 15.03 -9.46
N PRO A 235 8.41 15.50 -10.71
CA PRO A 235 7.90 14.82 -11.90
C PRO A 235 8.38 13.37 -12.01
N PHE A 236 9.65 13.12 -11.68
CA PHE A 236 10.23 11.78 -11.67
C PHE A 236 9.67 10.94 -10.52
N LEU A 237 9.43 11.53 -9.35
CA LEU A 237 8.77 10.84 -8.23
C LEU A 237 7.34 10.43 -8.59
N VAL A 238 6.59 11.25 -9.34
CA VAL A 238 5.25 10.90 -9.81
C VAL A 238 5.30 9.67 -10.70
N GLU A 239 6.18 9.66 -11.71
CA GLU A 239 6.36 8.51 -12.61
C GLU A 239 6.79 7.25 -11.84
N ALA A 240 7.74 7.39 -10.92
CA ALA A 240 8.18 6.27 -10.08
C ALA A 240 7.05 5.75 -9.16
N PHE A 241 6.17 6.63 -8.67
CA PHE A 241 5.03 6.24 -7.85
C PHE A 241 4.01 5.46 -8.69
N GLU A 242 3.75 5.87 -9.93
CA GLU A 242 2.88 5.13 -10.86
C GLU A 242 3.43 3.73 -11.13
N ILE A 243 4.72 3.59 -11.42
CA ILE A 243 5.37 2.29 -11.62
C ILE A 243 5.22 1.38 -10.40
N VAL A 244 5.40 1.94 -9.20
CA VAL A 244 5.26 1.17 -7.94
C VAL A 244 3.80 0.76 -7.70
N ILE A 245 2.83 1.63 -8.02
CA ILE A 245 1.40 1.32 -7.93
C ILE A 245 1.03 0.22 -8.92
N ASP A 246 1.46 0.33 -10.17
CA ASP A 246 1.21 -0.68 -11.21
C ASP A 246 1.77 -2.04 -10.81
N GLY A 247 3.04 -2.07 -10.40
CA GLY A 247 3.69 -3.30 -9.95
C GLY A 247 3.06 -3.92 -8.70
N ALA A 248 2.38 -3.16 -7.85
CA ALA A 248 1.64 -3.69 -6.71
C ALA A 248 0.33 -4.39 -7.14
N PHE A 249 -0.37 -3.87 -8.15
CA PHE A 249 -1.54 -4.54 -8.71
C PHE A 249 -1.15 -5.82 -9.45
N ASP A 250 -0.02 -5.83 -10.17
CA ASP A 250 0.49 -7.04 -10.82
C ASP A 250 0.81 -8.14 -9.78
N GLN A 251 1.31 -7.76 -8.60
CA GLN A 251 1.55 -8.71 -7.51
C GLN A 251 0.26 -9.29 -6.93
N ILE A 252 -0.80 -8.48 -6.81
CA ILE A 252 -2.13 -8.95 -6.42
C ILE A 252 -2.62 -9.98 -7.45
N ASP A 253 -2.50 -9.67 -8.74
CA ASP A 253 -2.93 -10.57 -9.81
C ASP A 253 -2.11 -11.87 -9.82
N MET A 254 -0.79 -11.82 -9.60
CA MET A 254 0.07 -13.01 -9.46
C MET A 254 -0.30 -13.87 -8.25
N LEU A 255 -0.56 -13.24 -7.10
CA LEU A 255 -0.92 -13.95 -5.87
C LEU A 255 -2.19 -14.78 -6.06
N PHE A 256 -3.18 -14.19 -6.72
CA PHE A 256 -4.49 -14.82 -6.83
C PHE A 256 -4.59 -15.73 -8.07
N SER A 257 -3.88 -15.45 -9.17
CA SER A 257 -3.90 -16.32 -10.37
C SER A 257 -3.14 -17.63 -10.22
N GLY A 258 -2.40 -17.84 -9.12
CA GLY A 258 -1.74 -19.11 -8.81
C GLY A 258 -0.64 -19.51 -9.81
N SER A 259 -0.12 -18.57 -10.61
CA SER A 259 0.98 -18.84 -11.55
C SER A 259 2.33 -18.78 -10.83
N PRO A 260 3.04 -19.92 -10.64
CA PRO A 260 4.39 -19.90 -10.13
C PRO A 260 5.33 -19.59 -11.30
N GLY A 261 5.54 -18.31 -11.60
CA GLY A 261 6.44 -17.94 -12.71
C GLY A 261 6.24 -16.53 -13.22
N GLY A 262 6.56 -15.55 -12.40
CA GLY A 262 6.46 -14.12 -12.75
C GLY A 262 7.59 -13.28 -12.21
N ALA A 263 8.74 -13.87 -11.88
CA ALA A 263 9.98 -13.11 -11.72
C ALA A 263 10.55 -12.78 -13.12
N ALA A 264 9.78 -12.07 -13.93
CA ALA A 264 10.36 -11.31 -15.03
C ALA A 264 10.62 -9.92 -14.44
N ALA A 265 11.85 -9.74 -13.94
CA ALA A 265 12.41 -8.40 -13.83
C ALA A 265 12.13 -7.66 -15.16
N PRO A 266 11.80 -6.36 -15.14
CA PRO A 266 11.79 -5.60 -16.36
C PRO A 266 13.21 -5.72 -16.94
N GLU A 267 13.33 -6.38 -18.10
CA GLU A 267 14.51 -6.29 -18.93
C GLU A 267 14.71 -4.81 -19.21
N VAL A 268 15.63 -4.20 -18.48
CA VAL A 268 16.28 -2.97 -18.89
C VAL A 268 17.08 -3.36 -20.12
N THR A 269 16.44 -3.33 -21.28
CA THR A 269 17.17 -3.36 -22.55
C THR A 269 18.04 -2.11 -22.65
N PRO A 270 19.28 -2.25 -23.16
CA PRO A 270 20.33 -1.24 -23.10
C PRO A 270 20.01 0.05 -23.88
#